data_AF-A0A2R5EJX9-F1
#
_entry.id   AF-A0A2R5EJX9-F1
#
_cell.length_a   1.000
_cell.length_b   1.000
_cell.length_c   1.000
_cell.angle_alpha   90.00
_cell.angle_beta   90.00
_cell.angle_gamma   90.00
#
_symmetry.space_group_name_H-M   'P 1'
#
loop_
_entity.id
_entity.type
_entity.pdbx_description
1 polymer ?
#
loop_
_entity_poly.entity_id
_entity_poly.type
_entity_poly.pdbx_seq_one_letter_code
_entity_poly.pdbx_strand_id
1 'polypeptide(L)'
;MASDASEDFTNHALEATTELRTFKLDLLDRLLLGQVSIALSPTFINHMVNELEEYLRILISLREGKGVPVFPSLHHDLLWLPDAAGHAGAIAADLDGVEKRLIERSQKFEKHFNDYYLKAIELVGYFRTLREQYPALKRFHADVDLEMKVFMTFLKEIEELELSEELLSRIDPLMPHHMYREECYYLLKLSESGQIAAPDCDPAKPREEATG
;
A
#
# COMPACT_ATOMS: atom_id res chain seq x y z
N MET A 1 23.21 20.73 -16.41
CA MET A 1 23.65 20.69 -14.99
C MET A 1 22.58 20.10 -14.08
N ALA A 2 21.28 20.43 -14.21
CA ALA A 2 20.23 19.75 -13.43
C ALA A 2 19.89 18.31 -13.90
N SER A 3 20.17 17.96 -15.17
CA SER A 3 19.92 16.62 -15.73
C SER A 3 20.82 15.54 -15.14
N ASP A 4 22.09 15.88 -14.88
CA ASP A 4 23.15 14.94 -14.51
C ASP A 4 22.97 14.39 -13.08
N ALA A 5 22.65 15.26 -12.12
CA ALA A 5 22.42 14.87 -10.72
C ALA A 5 21.09 14.10 -10.52
N SER A 6 20.06 14.41 -11.32
CA SER A 6 18.78 13.69 -11.27
C SER A 6 18.88 12.31 -11.90
N GLU A 7 19.67 12.17 -12.96
CA GLU A 7 19.94 10.88 -13.61
C GLU A 7 20.79 9.99 -12.69
N ASP A 8 21.83 10.55 -12.06
CA ASP A 8 22.65 9.87 -11.06
C ASP A 8 21.82 9.39 -9.86
N PHE A 9 20.93 10.23 -9.32
CA PHE A 9 20.01 9.82 -8.25
C PHE A 9 19.08 8.67 -8.67
N THR A 10 18.49 8.77 -9.86
CA THR A 10 17.55 7.75 -10.38
C THR A 10 18.25 6.41 -10.56
N ASN A 11 19.50 6.41 -11.05
CA ASN A 11 20.28 5.19 -11.23
C ASN A 11 20.63 4.53 -9.88
N HIS A 12 21.08 5.30 -8.89
CA HIS A 12 21.34 4.78 -7.55
C HIS A 12 20.06 4.23 -6.89
N ALA A 13 18.94 4.94 -7.00
CA ALA A 13 17.66 4.49 -6.48
C ALA A 13 17.22 3.17 -7.17
N LEU A 14 17.45 3.05 -8.47
CA LEU A 14 17.11 1.85 -9.24
C LEU A 14 17.95 0.64 -8.80
N GLU A 15 19.25 0.83 -8.62
CA GLU A 15 20.16 -0.20 -8.11
C GLU A 15 19.72 -0.67 -6.72
N ALA A 16 19.57 0.26 -5.76
CA ALA A 16 19.17 -0.06 -4.39
C ALA A 16 17.78 -0.76 -4.33
N THR A 17 16.82 -0.31 -5.14
CA THR A 17 15.49 -0.94 -5.21
C THR A 17 15.57 -2.35 -5.79
N THR A 18 16.45 -2.57 -6.78
CA THR A 18 16.68 -3.89 -7.38
C THR A 18 17.32 -4.86 -6.40
N GLU A 19 18.31 -4.39 -5.64
CA GLU A 19 18.95 -5.16 -4.57
C GLU A 19 17.96 -5.53 -3.48
N LEU A 20 17.16 -4.56 -3.01
CA LEU A 20 16.15 -4.80 -1.98
C LEU A 20 15.06 -5.78 -2.46
N ARG A 21 14.60 -5.67 -3.72
CA ARG A 21 13.68 -6.64 -4.31
C ARG A 21 14.29 -8.04 -4.34
N THR A 22 15.55 -8.16 -4.75
CA THR A 22 16.26 -9.44 -4.79
C THR A 22 16.38 -10.05 -3.40
N PHE A 23 16.72 -9.24 -2.38
CA PHE A 23 16.75 -9.68 -0.99
C PHE A 23 15.38 -10.15 -0.49
N LYS A 24 14.31 -9.38 -0.71
CA LYS A 24 12.96 -9.77 -0.25
C LYS A 24 12.47 -11.05 -0.93
N LEU A 25 12.80 -11.28 -2.20
CA LEU A 25 12.50 -12.53 -2.91
C LEU A 25 13.29 -13.74 -2.38
N ASP A 26 14.59 -13.58 -2.10
CA ASP A 26 15.39 -14.63 -1.44
C ASP A 26 14.86 -14.95 -0.04
N LEU A 27 14.47 -13.93 0.72
CA LEU A 27 13.85 -14.10 2.04
C LEU A 27 12.50 -14.86 1.94
N LEU A 28 11.68 -14.52 0.95
CA LEU A 28 10.42 -15.21 0.68
C LEU A 28 10.64 -16.67 0.31
N ASP A 29 11.59 -16.99 -0.58
CA ASP A 29 11.93 -18.37 -0.94
C ASP A 29 12.36 -19.19 0.28
N ARG A 30 13.26 -18.64 1.11
CA ARG A 30 13.70 -19.28 2.36
C ARG A 30 12.54 -19.51 3.33
N LEU A 31 11.59 -18.57 3.44
CA LEU A 31 10.40 -18.75 4.26
C LEU A 31 9.53 -19.90 3.76
N LEU A 32 9.28 -19.97 2.45
CA LEU A 32 8.48 -21.03 1.84
C LEU A 32 9.12 -22.42 2.00
N LEU A 33 10.45 -22.48 2.10
CA LEU A 33 11.21 -23.70 2.32
C LEU A 33 11.50 -23.99 3.81
N GLY A 34 11.03 -23.15 4.73
CA GLY A 34 11.26 -23.32 6.18
C GLY A 34 12.73 -23.16 6.60
N GLN A 35 13.53 -22.41 5.83
CA GLN A 35 14.97 -22.20 6.04
C GLN A 35 15.29 -20.99 6.91
N VAL A 36 14.30 -20.15 7.19
CA VAL A 36 14.41 -18.96 8.04
C VAL A 36 13.14 -18.82 8.88
N SER A 37 13.28 -18.23 10.08
CA SER A 37 12.16 -17.92 10.97
C SER A 37 12.20 -16.45 11.34
N ILE A 38 11.14 -15.72 11.00
CA ILE A 38 10.93 -14.30 11.30
C ILE A 38 9.44 -14.06 11.60
N ALA A 39 9.11 -12.89 12.14
CA ALA A 39 7.73 -12.54 12.51
C ALA A 39 6.84 -12.11 11.32
N LEU A 40 7.42 -11.85 10.14
CA LEU A 40 6.65 -11.46 8.95
C LEU A 40 6.17 -12.68 8.17
N SER A 41 4.91 -12.66 7.77
CA SER A 41 4.32 -13.73 6.96
C SER A 41 4.80 -13.66 5.50
N PRO A 42 4.79 -14.79 4.75
CA PRO A 42 5.18 -14.80 3.34
C PRO A 42 4.38 -13.81 2.49
N THR A 43 3.08 -13.69 2.70
CA THR A 43 2.22 -12.76 1.95
C THR A 43 2.57 -11.30 2.24
N PHE A 44 2.91 -10.96 3.48
CA PHE A 44 3.32 -9.59 3.82
C PHE A 44 4.62 -9.19 3.11
N ILE A 45 5.59 -10.12 3.01
CA ILE A 45 6.80 -9.90 2.20
C ILE A 45 6.47 -9.85 0.70
N ASN A 46 5.49 -10.61 0.23
CA ASN A 46 5.07 -10.53 -1.16
C ASN A 46 4.46 -9.16 -1.51
N HIS A 47 3.66 -8.55 -0.62
CA HIS A 47 3.14 -7.20 -0.82
C HIS A 47 4.25 -6.15 -0.91
N MET A 48 5.23 -6.26 0.00
CA MET A 48 6.47 -5.48 -0.06
C MET A 48 7.24 -5.62 -1.37
N VAL A 49 7.18 -6.77 -2.04
CA VAL A 49 7.78 -6.95 -3.37
C VAL A 49 6.93 -6.26 -4.44
N ASN A 50 5.61 -6.33 -4.36
CA ASN A 50 4.70 -5.62 -5.27
C ASN A 50 4.94 -4.10 -5.24
N GLU A 51 5.08 -3.51 -4.05
CA GLU A 51 5.42 -2.08 -3.86
C GLU A 51 6.74 -1.71 -4.56
N LEU A 52 7.79 -2.52 -4.35
CA LEU A 52 9.10 -2.29 -4.97
C LEU A 52 9.02 -2.40 -6.49
N GLU A 53 8.24 -3.35 -7.02
CA GLU A 53 8.03 -3.46 -8.46
C GLU A 53 7.31 -2.27 -9.05
N GLU A 54 6.38 -1.65 -8.32
CA GLU A 54 5.78 -0.39 -8.73
C GLU A 54 6.80 0.75 -8.76
N TYR A 55 7.66 0.85 -7.75
CA TYR A 55 8.72 1.85 -7.75
C TYR A 55 9.75 1.62 -8.87
N LEU A 56 10.10 0.36 -9.16
CA LEU A 56 10.96 0.02 -10.30
C LEU A 56 10.36 0.50 -11.63
N ARG A 57 9.05 0.35 -11.85
CA ARG A 57 8.38 0.87 -13.07
C ARG A 57 8.55 2.38 -13.18
N ILE A 58 8.40 3.11 -12.07
CA ILE A 58 8.59 4.56 -12.03
C ILE A 58 10.05 4.92 -12.34
N LEU A 59 11.01 4.30 -11.66
CA LEU A 59 12.44 4.57 -11.83
C LEU A 59 12.94 4.27 -13.24
N ILE A 60 12.47 3.16 -13.85
CA ILE A 60 12.80 2.82 -15.23
C ILE A 60 12.29 3.90 -16.18
N SER A 61 11.04 4.34 -16.02
CA SER A 61 10.45 5.41 -16.84
C SER A 61 11.18 6.76 -16.66
N LEU A 62 11.58 7.09 -15.43
CA LEU A 62 12.36 8.30 -15.14
C LEU A 62 13.75 8.24 -15.78
N ARG A 63 14.45 7.11 -15.69
CA ARG A 63 15.75 6.89 -16.32
C ARG A 63 15.69 7.00 -17.85
N GLU A 64 14.56 6.61 -18.45
CA GLU A 64 14.32 6.77 -19.89
C GLU A 64 13.89 8.19 -20.29
N GLY A 65 13.83 9.13 -19.34
CA GLY A 65 13.41 10.52 -19.58
C GLY A 65 11.91 10.67 -19.89
N LYS A 66 11.08 9.66 -19.57
CA LYS A 66 9.64 9.64 -19.88
C LYS A 66 8.77 10.24 -18.78
N GLY A 67 9.35 10.59 -17.64
CA GLY A 67 8.62 11.06 -16.45
C GLY A 67 7.97 9.91 -15.67
N VAL A 68 7.14 10.24 -14.67
CA VAL A 68 6.37 9.25 -13.90
C VAL A 68 5.27 8.66 -14.81
N PRO A 69 5.18 7.33 -14.94
CA PRO A 69 4.16 6.71 -15.78
C PRO A 69 2.76 6.97 -15.24
N VAL A 70 1.81 7.15 -16.15
CA VAL A 70 0.38 7.26 -15.83
C VAL A 70 -0.29 5.94 -16.16
N PHE A 71 -0.99 5.37 -15.19
CA PHE A 71 -1.72 4.12 -15.34
C PHE A 71 -3.23 4.35 -15.29
N PRO A 72 -4.05 3.47 -15.91
CA PRO A 72 -5.47 3.42 -15.64
C PRO A 72 -5.74 3.20 -14.14
N SER A 73 -6.83 3.74 -13.62
CA SER A 73 -7.21 3.60 -12.19
C SER A 73 -7.11 2.17 -11.68
N LEU A 74 -7.67 1.21 -12.42
CA LEU A 74 -7.67 -0.21 -12.04
C LEU A 74 -6.27 -0.87 -11.92
N HIS A 75 -5.21 -0.28 -12.50
CA HIS A 75 -3.84 -0.72 -12.20
C HIS A 75 -3.52 -0.52 -10.72
N HIS A 76 -3.90 0.62 -10.17
CA HIS A 76 -3.70 0.94 -8.77
C HIS A 76 -4.60 0.09 -7.87
N ASP A 77 -5.86 -0.14 -8.24
CA ASP A 77 -6.76 -1.03 -7.49
C ASP A 77 -6.21 -2.46 -7.37
N LEU A 78 -5.62 -3.01 -8.44
CA LEU A 78 -5.05 -4.36 -8.42
C LEU A 78 -3.78 -4.48 -7.55
N LEU A 79 -3.11 -3.37 -7.27
CA LEU A 79 -1.93 -3.32 -6.40
C LEU A 79 -2.32 -3.04 -4.94
N TRP A 80 -3.09 -1.97 -4.72
CA TRP A 80 -3.27 -1.39 -3.39
C TRP A 80 -4.47 -1.95 -2.61
N LEU A 81 -5.47 -2.54 -3.26
CA LEU A 81 -6.55 -3.23 -2.53
C LEU A 81 -6.07 -4.50 -1.78
N PRO A 82 -5.30 -5.42 -2.40
CA PRO A 82 -4.77 -6.55 -1.64
C PRO A 82 -3.73 -6.12 -0.60
N ASP A 83 -3.00 -5.03 -0.87
CA ASP A 83 -2.08 -4.41 0.08
C ASP A 83 -2.81 -3.93 1.35
N ALA A 84 -3.83 -3.07 1.21
CA ALA A 84 -4.67 -2.60 2.31
C ALA A 84 -5.38 -3.74 3.05
N ALA A 85 -5.79 -4.80 2.34
CA ALA A 85 -6.29 -6.02 2.98
C ALA A 85 -5.21 -6.70 3.84
N GLY A 86 -3.98 -6.77 3.33
CA GLY A 86 -2.81 -7.26 4.04
C GLY A 86 -2.47 -6.43 5.27
N HIS A 87 -2.55 -5.09 5.19
CA HIS A 87 -2.39 -4.18 6.33
C HIS A 87 -3.40 -4.48 7.43
N ALA A 88 -4.67 -4.53 7.08
CA ALA A 88 -5.74 -4.85 8.02
C ALA A 88 -5.59 -6.25 8.63
N GLY A 89 -5.21 -7.25 7.84
CA GLY A 89 -4.94 -8.60 8.33
C GLY A 89 -3.74 -8.68 9.27
N ALA A 90 -2.66 -7.94 8.96
CA ALA A 90 -1.45 -7.87 9.80
C ALA A 90 -1.75 -7.24 11.16
N ILE A 91 -2.47 -6.12 11.18
CA ILE A 91 -2.92 -5.49 12.44
C ILE A 91 -3.73 -6.48 13.27
N ALA A 92 -4.70 -7.18 12.66
CA ALA A 92 -5.52 -8.16 13.37
C ALA A 92 -4.69 -9.30 14.00
N ALA A 93 -3.60 -9.72 13.34
CA ALA A 93 -2.75 -10.80 13.78
C ALA A 93 -1.72 -10.39 14.85
N ASP A 94 -1.34 -9.11 14.88
CA ASP A 94 -0.34 -8.58 15.82
C ASP A 94 -0.96 -7.95 17.09
N LEU A 95 -2.27 -7.67 17.08
CA LEU A 95 -3.02 -7.32 18.29
C LEU A 95 -3.07 -8.48 19.30
N ASP A 96 -3.00 -8.16 20.59
CA ASP A 96 -3.17 -9.15 21.65
C ASP A 96 -4.56 -9.80 21.56
N GLY A 97 -4.64 -11.08 21.91
CA GLY A 97 -5.89 -11.83 21.89
C GLY A 97 -7.02 -11.23 22.73
N VAL A 98 -6.74 -10.32 23.68
CA VAL A 98 -7.77 -9.60 24.46
C VAL A 98 -8.35 -8.38 23.74
N GLU A 99 -7.70 -7.85 22.69
CA GLU A 99 -8.14 -6.67 21.91
C GLU A 99 -9.27 -6.99 20.91
N LYS A 100 -10.27 -7.74 21.36
CA LYS A 100 -11.31 -8.36 20.51
C LYS A 100 -11.99 -7.37 19.57
N ARG A 101 -12.30 -6.16 20.06
CA ARG A 101 -13.02 -5.15 19.27
C ARG A 101 -12.17 -4.59 18.14
N LEU A 102 -10.87 -4.39 18.38
CA LEU A 102 -9.95 -3.89 17.36
C LEU A 102 -9.63 -4.98 16.34
N ILE A 103 -9.46 -6.23 16.78
CA ILE A 103 -9.32 -7.40 15.91
C ILE A 103 -10.52 -7.53 14.96
N GLU A 104 -11.75 -7.51 15.49
CA GLU A 104 -12.98 -7.62 14.69
C GLU A 104 -13.10 -6.47 13.67
N ARG A 105 -12.74 -5.25 14.07
CA ARG A 105 -12.77 -4.08 13.18
C ARG A 105 -11.73 -4.22 12.07
N SER A 106 -10.51 -4.66 12.39
CA SER A 106 -9.44 -4.87 11.42
C SER A 106 -9.80 -5.98 10.41
N GLN A 107 -10.32 -7.12 10.89
CA GLN A 107 -10.80 -8.21 10.01
C GLN A 107 -11.95 -7.77 9.10
N LYS A 108 -12.78 -6.81 9.54
CA LYS A 108 -13.83 -6.24 8.71
C LYS A 108 -13.25 -5.42 7.53
N PHE A 109 -12.21 -4.61 7.79
CA PHE A 109 -11.50 -3.92 6.72
C PHE A 109 -10.84 -4.90 5.74
N GLU A 110 -10.14 -5.91 6.25
CA GLU A 110 -9.55 -6.98 5.44
C GLU A 110 -10.60 -7.60 4.50
N LYS A 111 -11.77 -7.96 5.05
CA LYS A 111 -12.88 -8.49 4.25
C LYS A 111 -13.33 -7.50 3.18
N HIS A 112 -13.54 -6.23 3.53
CA HIS A 112 -14.00 -5.22 2.58
C HIS A 112 -13.02 -5.01 1.42
N PHE A 113 -11.72 -4.91 1.71
CA PHE A 113 -10.70 -4.74 0.68
C PHE A 113 -10.53 -5.98 -0.20
N ASN A 114 -10.66 -7.18 0.36
CA ASN A 114 -10.74 -8.42 -0.44
C ASN A 114 -11.96 -8.43 -1.37
N ASP A 115 -13.14 -8.03 -0.88
CA ASP A 115 -14.36 -7.92 -1.69
C ASP A 115 -14.19 -6.89 -2.82
N TYR A 116 -13.54 -5.75 -2.54
CA TYR A 116 -13.21 -4.75 -3.57
C TYR A 116 -12.19 -5.25 -4.58
N TYR A 117 -11.17 -5.98 -4.14
CA TYR A 117 -10.16 -6.55 -5.04
C TYR A 117 -10.79 -7.54 -6.03
N LEU A 118 -11.67 -8.43 -5.56
CA LEU A 118 -12.42 -9.33 -6.43
C LEU A 118 -13.27 -8.58 -7.46
N LYS A 119 -13.92 -7.48 -7.05
CA LYS A 119 -14.65 -6.60 -7.96
C LYS A 119 -13.72 -5.93 -8.98
N ALA A 120 -12.55 -5.44 -8.56
CA ALA A 120 -11.57 -4.80 -9.44
C ALA A 120 -11.09 -5.75 -10.56
N ILE A 121 -10.85 -7.03 -10.25
CA ILE A 121 -10.49 -8.06 -11.24
C ILE A 121 -11.54 -8.13 -12.37
N GLU A 122 -12.83 -8.15 -12.02
CA GLU A 122 -13.91 -8.18 -13.01
C GLU A 122 -14.01 -6.87 -13.80
N LEU A 123 -13.85 -5.72 -13.13
CA LEU A 123 -13.88 -4.41 -13.78
C LEU A 123 -12.74 -4.25 -14.80
N VAL A 124 -11.55 -4.82 -14.54
CA VAL A 124 -10.44 -4.90 -15.50
C VAL A 124 -10.87 -5.72 -16.72
N GLY A 125 -11.57 -6.82 -16.49
CA GLY A 125 -12.17 -7.62 -17.57
C GLY A 125 -13.12 -6.82 -18.46
N TYR A 126 -13.78 -5.78 -17.95
CA TYR A 126 -14.72 -4.95 -18.72
C TYR A 126 -14.01 -3.94 -19.63
N PHE A 127 -12.73 -3.62 -19.40
CA PHE A 127 -11.93 -2.80 -20.32
C PHE A 127 -11.73 -3.44 -21.70
N ARG A 128 -11.98 -4.76 -21.86
CA ARG A 128 -12.05 -5.41 -23.19
C ARG A 128 -13.14 -4.85 -24.10
N THR A 129 -14.10 -4.11 -23.56
CA THR A 129 -15.10 -3.35 -24.34
C THR A 129 -14.56 -2.05 -24.92
N LEU A 130 -13.28 -1.71 -24.67
CA LEU A 130 -12.62 -0.44 -25.00
C LEU A 130 -13.28 0.78 -24.35
N ARG A 131 -14.02 0.55 -23.25
CA ARG A 131 -14.61 1.60 -22.42
C ARG A 131 -13.83 1.72 -21.13
N GLU A 132 -13.00 2.75 -21.07
CA GLU A 132 -12.17 3.05 -19.89
C GLU A 132 -12.94 3.79 -18.79
N GLN A 133 -14.16 4.27 -19.08
CA GLN A 133 -15.01 4.97 -18.12
C GLN A 133 -16.47 4.52 -18.25
N TYR A 134 -17.10 4.24 -17.12
CA TYR A 134 -18.52 3.88 -17.04
C TYR A 134 -19.08 4.10 -15.62
N PRO A 135 -20.41 4.29 -15.46
CA PRO A 135 -20.99 4.67 -14.17
C PRO A 135 -20.68 3.73 -13.00
N ALA A 136 -20.61 2.42 -13.25
CA ALA A 136 -20.28 1.45 -12.22
C ALA A 136 -18.83 1.56 -11.72
N LEU A 137 -17.88 1.95 -12.59
CA LEU A 137 -16.49 2.22 -12.21
C LEU A 137 -16.40 3.45 -11.30
N LYS A 138 -17.10 4.53 -11.67
CA LYS A 138 -17.20 5.73 -10.82
C LYS A 138 -17.78 5.41 -9.45
N ARG A 139 -18.84 4.60 -9.40
CA ARG A 139 -19.44 4.18 -8.12
C ARG A 139 -18.46 3.33 -7.30
N PHE A 140 -17.75 2.41 -7.94
CA PHE A 140 -16.74 1.58 -7.30
C PHE A 140 -15.65 2.42 -6.61
N HIS A 141 -15.04 3.38 -7.31
CA HIS A 141 -14.01 4.22 -6.69
C HIS A 141 -14.56 5.15 -5.60
N ALA A 142 -15.82 5.58 -5.69
CA ALA A 142 -16.47 6.32 -4.61
C ALA A 142 -16.66 5.47 -3.34
N ASP A 143 -16.98 4.18 -3.49
CA ASP A 143 -17.09 3.24 -2.38
C ASP A 143 -15.69 2.92 -1.78
N VAL A 144 -14.67 2.73 -2.62
CA VAL A 144 -13.27 2.53 -2.20
C VAL A 144 -12.72 3.75 -1.46
N ASP A 145 -12.92 4.96 -1.98
CA ASP A 145 -12.47 6.22 -1.34
C ASP A 145 -13.05 6.37 0.07
N LEU A 146 -14.35 6.09 0.23
CA LEU A 146 -15.00 6.15 1.53
C LEU A 146 -14.41 5.12 2.50
N GLU A 147 -14.30 3.85 2.09
CA GLU A 147 -13.76 2.81 2.95
C GLU A 147 -12.30 3.10 3.34
N MET A 148 -11.49 3.56 2.38
CA MET A 148 -10.08 3.88 2.61
C MET A 148 -9.92 5.04 3.59
N LYS A 149 -10.74 6.08 3.50
CA LYS A 149 -10.73 7.19 4.49
C LYS A 149 -11.08 6.71 5.90
N VAL A 150 -12.02 5.78 6.02
CA VAL A 150 -12.39 5.18 7.31
C VAL A 150 -11.25 4.29 7.84
N PHE A 151 -10.57 3.55 6.96
CA PHE A 151 -9.40 2.74 7.32
C PHE A 151 -8.20 3.61 7.71
N MET A 152 -7.90 4.68 6.98
CA MET A 152 -6.85 5.64 7.33
C MET A 152 -7.11 6.31 8.68
N THR A 153 -8.37 6.56 9.04
CA THR A 153 -8.74 7.06 10.37
C THR A 153 -8.48 6.00 11.44
N PHE A 154 -8.76 4.73 11.14
CA PHE A 154 -8.42 3.61 12.01
C PHE A 154 -6.91 3.43 12.19
N LEU A 155 -6.10 3.60 11.13
CA LEU A 155 -4.63 3.54 11.24
C LEU A 155 -4.08 4.62 12.18
N LYS A 156 -4.62 5.85 12.12
CA LYS A 156 -4.27 6.91 13.07
C LYS A 156 -4.66 6.57 14.51
N GLU A 157 -5.84 5.98 14.72
CA GLU A 157 -6.26 5.51 16.03
C GLU A 157 -5.30 4.44 16.59
N ILE A 158 -4.87 3.49 15.76
CA ILE A 158 -3.86 2.49 16.16
C ILE A 158 -2.51 3.15 16.46
N GLU A 159 -2.05 4.09 15.62
CA GLU A 159 -0.82 4.85 15.86
C GLU A 159 -0.85 5.60 17.21
N GLU A 160 -1.95 6.31 17.50
CA GLU A 160 -2.11 7.07 18.74
C GLU A 160 -2.11 6.14 19.96
N LEU A 161 -2.81 5.00 19.91
CA LEU A 161 -2.86 4.04 21.01
C LEU A 161 -1.50 3.33 21.25
N GLU A 162 -0.74 3.05 20.19
CA GLU A 162 0.63 2.55 20.30
C GLU A 162 1.56 3.58 20.95
N LEU A 163 1.50 4.85 20.50
CA LEU A 163 2.33 5.93 21.04
C LEU A 163 2.00 6.26 22.51
N SER A 164 0.76 6.04 22.95
CA SER A 164 0.32 6.26 24.34
C SER A 164 0.46 5.02 25.24
N GLU A 165 1.01 3.91 24.75
CA GLU A 165 1.10 2.62 25.45
C GLU A 165 -0.29 2.09 25.92
N GLU A 166 -1.37 2.48 25.24
CA GLU A 166 -2.76 2.06 25.56
C GLU A 166 -3.18 0.81 24.78
N LEU A 167 -2.42 0.40 23.76
CA LEU A 167 -2.69 -0.78 22.94
C LEU A 167 -1.84 -1.98 23.35
N LEU A 168 -2.48 -3.14 23.54
CA LEU A 168 -1.75 -4.40 23.73
C LEU A 168 -1.51 -5.06 22.36
N SER A 169 -0.27 -5.02 21.87
CA SER A 169 0.07 -5.60 20.57
C SER A 169 1.58 -5.94 20.45
N ARG A 170 1.98 -6.44 19.27
CA ARG A 170 3.37 -6.52 18.81
C ARG A 170 3.70 -5.52 17.70
N ILE A 171 2.82 -4.54 17.45
CA ILE A 171 2.91 -3.57 16.37
C ILE A 171 3.97 -2.53 16.72
N ASP A 172 4.82 -2.20 15.76
CA ASP A 172 5.73 -1.05 15.90
C ASP A 172 4.95 0.25 15.64
N PRO A 173 5.08 1.30 16.47
CA PRO A 173 4.34 2.55 16.27
C PRO A 173 4.53 3.21 14.90
N LEU A 174 5.64 2.95 14.20
CA LEU A 174 5.87 3.46 12.84
C LEU A 174 5.10 2.67 11.76
N MET A 175 4.59 1.48 12.08
CA MET A 175 3.90 0.62 11.13
C MET A 175 2.53 1.19 10.70
N PRO A 176 1.62 1.61 11.61
CA PRO A 176 0.37 2.25 11.20
C PRO A 176 0.60 3.55 10.41
N HIS A 177 1.62 4.33 10.77
CA HIS A 177 2.02 5.53 10.04
C HIS A 177 2.53 5.22 8.61
N HIS A 178 3.30 4.14 8.45
CA HIS A 178 3.74 3.65 7.15
C HIS A 178 2.55 3.25 6.27
N MET A 179 1.66 2.40 6.80
CA MET A 179 0.44 1.96 6.11
C MET A 179 -0.41 3.18 5.70
N TYR A 180 -0.61 4.15 6.61
CA TYR A 180 -1.38 5.36 6.34
C TYR A 180 -0.86 6.14 5.13
N ARG A 181 0.47 6.23 4.99
CA ARG A 181 1.09 6.97 3.87
C ARG A 181 0.92 6.24 2.54
N GLU A 182 0.87 4.92 2.56
CA GLU A 182 0.60 4.10 1.37
C GLU A 182 -0.86 4.22 0.94
N GLU A 183 -1.80 4.17 1.90
CA GLU A 183 -3.21 4.41 1.61
C GLU A 183 -3.45 5.83 1.06
N CYS A 184 -2.73 6.82 1.62
CA CYS A 184 -2.75 8.18 1.11
C CYS A 184 -2.21 8.27 -0.33
N TYR A 185 -1.10 7.58 -0.63
CA TYR A 185 -0.52 7.51 -1.97
C TYR A 185 -1.50 6.87 -2.95
N TYR A 186 -2.18 5.79 -2.55
CA TYR A 186 -3.18 5.14 -3.36
C TYR A 186 -4.35 6.07 -3.71
N LEU A 187 -4.92 6.77 -2.72
CA LEU A 187 -5.97 7.77 -2.97
C LEU A 187 -5.49 8.91 -3.86
N LEU A 188 -4.23 9.35 -3.71
CA LEU A 188 -3.64 10.34 -4.62
C LEU A 188 -3.64 9.83 -6.06
N LYS A 189 -3.26 8.56 -6.31
CA LYS A 189 -3.29 7.95 -7.64
C LYS A 189 -4.70 7.80 -8.22
N LEU A 190 -5.68 7.46 -7.40
CA LEU A 190 -7.09 7.47 -7.84
C LEU A 190 -7.56 8.89 -8.20
N SER A 191 -7.13 9.91 -7.45
CA SER A 191 -7.44 11.31 -7.76
C SER A 191 -6.78 11.77 -9.07
N GLU A 192 -5.51 11.43 -9.29
CA GLU A 192 -4.77 11.78 -10.52
C GLU A 192 -5.41 11.15 -11.77
N SER A 193 -6.03 9.97 -11.63
CA SER A 193 -6.82 9.33 -12.70
C SER A 193 -8.25 9.88 -12.85
N GLY A 194 -8.61 10.93 -12.09
CA GLY A 194 -9.89 11.62 -12.15
C GLY A 194 -11.07 10.84 -11.58
N GLN A 195 -10.82 9.78 -10.80
CA GLN A 195 -11.88 8.93 -10.26
C GLN A 195 -12.50 9.49 -8.99
N ILE A 196 -11.69 10.20 -8.19
CA ILE A 196 -12.07 10.76 -6.89
C ILE A 196 -11.51 12.19 -6.76
N ALA A 197 -11.93 12.90 -5.71
CA ALA A 197 -11.34 14.19 -5.36
C ALA A 197 -9.96 14.00 -4.71
N ALA A 198 -9.10 15.03 -4.79
CA ALA A 198 -7.81 15.00 -4.12
C ALA A 198 -7.97 14.72 -2.62
N PRO A 199 -7.22 13.74 -2.06
CA PRO A 199 -7.31 13.44 -0.65
C PRO A 199 -6.66 14.54 0.20
N ASP A 200 -7.19 14.76 1.40
CA ASP A 200 -6.61 15.70 2.38
C ASP A 200 -5.52 15.00 3.21
N CYS A 201 -4.46 14.57 2.54
CA CYS A 201 -3.30 13.91 3.14
C CYS A 201 -2.05 14.10 2.27
N ASP A 202 -0.86 13.94 2.86
CA ASP A 202 0.42 14.04 2.15
C ASP A 202 1.22 12.73 2.34
N PRO A 203 1.39 11.91 1.28
CA PRO A 203 2.14 10.66 1.38
C PRO A 203 3.65 10.90 1.49
N ALA A 204 4.15 12.10 1.21
CA ALA A 204 5.56 12.47 1.25
C ALA A 204 5.94 13.27 2.51
N LYS A 205 5.01 13.48 3.45
CA LYS A 205 5.30 14.19 4.70
C LYS A 205 6.53 13.55 5.39
N PRO A 206 7.55 14.35 5.78
CA PRO A 206 8.70 13.83 6.53
C PRO A 206 8.23 13.13 7.80
N ARG A 207 8.91 12.04 8.17
CA ARG A 207 8.69 11.40 9.48
C ARG A 207 9.11 12.40 10.56
N GLU A 208 8.25 12.65 11.53
CA GLU A 208 8.66 13.38 12.73
C GLU A 208 9.58 12.44 13.52
N GLU A 209 10.77 12.91 13.89
CA GLU A 209 11.69 12.12 14.69
C GLU A 209 11.04 11.84 16.05
N ALA A 210 10.98 10.57 16.46
CA ALA A 210 10.55 10.24 17.80
C ALA A 210 11.53 10.91 18.78
N THR A 211 11.08 11.96 19.46
CA THR A 211 11.78 12.50 20.62
C THR A 211 11.64 11.49 21.75
N GLY A 212 12.58 10.56 21.82
CA GLY A 212 12.80 9.70 22.99
C GLY A 212 13.51 10.45 24.11
#